data_AF-A0A7G8PXD4-F1
#
_entry.id   AF-A0A7G8PXD4-F1
#
_cell.length_a   1.000
_cell.length_b   1.000
_cell.length_c   1.000
_cell.angle_alpha   90.00
_cell.angle_beta   90.00
_cell.angle_gamma   90.00
#
_symmetry.space_group_name_H-M   'P 1'
#
loop_
_entity.id
_entity.type
_entity.pdbx_description
1 polymer ?
#
loop_
_entity_poly.entity_id
_entity_poly.type
_entity_poly.pdbx_seq_one_letter_code
_entity_poly.pdbx_strand_id
1 'polypeptide(L)'
;MIKQNPFSVYDFLGYLIPGSLVIYAYLIVDYLKNQTHFDVQDFIENFSNVKLEGVFFFIIVSYTIGHLISFASSITIEKYANWRYSYPSKYLLEIEHKGYWKSSRNWKDVVWRIVMIIILFPCVVFDWIFGQILGFKRFYKKSVDDFLKEMIESKANRLLNKIGLDKLEDPEKYDDGKGNDFDFHRIISHYAYENSKRHQEKMSNYVALYGFLRTLSLIFNILAIYFSIRVYCYLEFNLINGSIIFILTGLSYLSFMAFMKFYRRYTLEGLMIIVIDENI
;
A
#
# COMPACT_ATOMS: atom_id res chain seq x y z
N MET A 1 11.32 -28.18 -3.27
CA MET A 1 10.26 -27.41 -2.60
C MET A 1 10.90 -26.59 -1.49
N ILE A 2 10.76 -25.27 -1.53
CA ILE A 2 11.18 -24.42 -0.40
C ILE A 2 10.19 -24.71 0.73
N LYS A 3 10.71 -25.11 1.90
CA LYS A 3 9.93 -25.37 3.10
C LYS A 3 9.34 -24.01 3.55
N GLN A 4 8.11 -23.70 3.18
CA GLN A 4 7.44 -22.50 3.68
C GLN A 4 7.30 -22.66 5.20
N ASN A 5 7.92 -21.75 5.96
CA ASN A 5 7.71 -21.64 7.38
C ASN A 5 6.21 -21.29 7.59
N PRO A 6 5.46 -21.98 8.46
CA PRO A 6 4.03 -21.70 8.68
C PRO A 6 3.75 -20.24 9.09
N PHE A 7 4.76 -19.54 9.62
CA PHE A 7 4.74 -18.09 9.81
C PHE A 7 5.87 -17.46 9.01
N SER A 8 5.49 -16.62 8.05
CA SER A 8 6.43 -15.88 7.23
C SER A 8 6.71 -14.49 7.81
N VAL A 9 7.77 -13.83 7.32
CA VAL A 9 8.01 -12.40 7.59
C VAL A 9 6.80 -11.55 7.18
N TYR A 10 6.07 -11.99 6.14
CA TYR A 10 4.84 -11.37 5.70
C TYR A 10 3.73 -11.48 6.74
N ASP A 11 3.62 -12.61 7.45
CA ASP A 11 2.62 -12.77 8.52
C ASP A 11 2.90 -11.86 9.71
N PHE A 12 4.17 -11.75 10.08
CA PHE A 12 4.61 -10.92 11.20
C PHE A 12 4.45 -9.42 10.91
N LEU A 13 5.03 -8.95 9.79
CA LEU A 13 4.99 -7.54 9.40
C LEU A 13 3.63 -7.13 8.84
N GLY A 14 2.98 -7.99 8.06
CA GLY A 14 1.75 -7.68 7.35
C GLY A 14 0.49 -7.74 8.21
N TYR A 15 0.52 -8.54 9.30
CA TYR A 15 -0.67 -8.76 10.13
C TYR A 15 -0.41 -8.54 11.62
N LEU A 16 0.53 -9.26 12.24
CA LEU A 16 0.70 -9.19 13.69
C LEU A 16 1.08 -7.79 14.18
N ILE A 17 2.07 -7.13 13.56
CA ILE A 17 2.46 -5.77 13.99
C ILE A 17 1.34 -4.75 13.74
N PRO A 18 0.72 -4.68 12.55
CA PRO A 18 -0.41 -3.78 12.29
C PRO A 18 -1.57 -3.96 13.26
N GLY A 19 -1.96 -5.21 13.55
CA GLY A 19 -3.00 -5.49 14.52
C GLY A 19 -2.63 -5.05 15.94
N SER A 20 -1.38 -5.26 16.33
CA SER A 20 -0.86 -4.82 17.63
C SER A 20 -0.94 -3.30 17.75
N LEU A 21 -0.57 -2.58 16.69
CA LEU A 21 -0.67 -1.13 16.64
C LEU A 21 -2.10 -0.63 16.77
N VAL A 22 -3.07 -1.32 16.17
CA VAL A 22 -4.50 -0.98 16.33
C VAL A 22 -4.96 -1.19 17.76
N ILE A 23 -4.54 -2.27 18.41
CA ILE A 23 -4.86 -2.53 19.82
C ILE A 23 -4.25 -1.43 20.69
N TYR A 24 -2.96 -1.13 20.55
CA TYR A 24 -2.32 -0.05 21.30
C TYR A 24 -2.94 1.32 21.02
N ALA A 25 -3.27 1.62 19.77
CA ALA A 25 -3.99 2.83 19.40
C ALA A 25 -5.34 2.94 20.12
N TYR A 26 -6.11 1.85 20.16
CA TYR A 26 -7.37 1.80 20.89
C TYR A 26 -7.18 2.04 22.39
N LEU A 27 -6.18 1.41 23.00
CA LEU A 27 -5.90 1.54 24.43
C LEU A 27 -5.47 2.96 24.80
N ILE A 28 -4.62 3.60 23.97
CA ILE A 28 -4.25 5.01 24.13
C ILE A 28 -5.49 5.89 24.01
N VAL A 29 -6.34 5.64 23.02
CA VAL A 29 -7.59 6.38 22.83
C VAL A 29 -8.52 6.24 24.03
N ASP A 30 -8.64 5.04 24.59
CA ASP A 30 -9.50 4.75 25.74
C ASP A 30 -8.97 5.41 27.02
N TYR A 31 -7.67 5.27 27.29
CA TYR A 31 -6.99 5.97 28.39
C TYR A 31 -7.23 7.47 28.34
N LEU A 32 -7.09 8.07 27.15
CA LEU A 32 -7.30 9.49 26.98
C LEU A 32 -8.76 9.93 27.12
N LYS A 33 -9.78 9.05 27.09
CA LYS A 33 -11.18 9.49 27.30
C LYS A 33 -11.38 10.09 28.68
N ASN A 34 -10.70 9.53 29.68
CA ASN A 34 -10.87 9.87 31.09
C ASN A 34 -9.79 10.85 31.59
N GLN A 35 -8.80 11.15 30.76
CA GLN A 35 -7.65 11.99 31.12
C GLN A 35 -7.48 13.14 30.12
N THR A 36 -7.22 14.33 30.64
CA THR A 36 -6.93 15.52 29.81
C THR A 36 -5.47 15.56 29.33
N HIS A 37 -4.59 14.84 30.02
CA HIS A 37 -3.17 14.75 29.72
C HIS A 37 -2.72 13.28 29.60
N PHE A 38 -1.73 13.03 28.75
CA PHE A 38 -1.13 11.71 28.62
C PHE A 38 0.03 11.59 29.61
N ASP A 39 -0.11 10.77 30.64
CA ASP A 39 0.99 10.38 31.51
C ASP A 39 1.51 8.99 31.09
N VAL A 40 2.76 8.96 30.62
CA VAL A 40 3.40 7.74 30.13
C VAL A 40 3.58 6.72 31.27
N GLN A 41 3.91 7.20 32.47
CA GLN A 41 4.22 6.33 33.60
C GLN A 41 2.94 5.68 34.13
N ASP A 42 1.87 6.47 34.30
CA ASP A 42 0.55 5.95 34.67
C ASP A 42 0.00 4.99 33.59
N PHE A 43 0.16 5.31 32.30
CA PHE A 43 -0.24 4.41 31.22
C PHE A 43 0.49 3.06 31.26
N ILE A 44 1.82 3.06 31.50
CA ILE A 44 2.63 1.84 31.60
C ILE A 44 2.28 1.04 32.86
N GLU A 45 2.08 1.71 34.00
CA GLU A 45 1.72 1.05 35.27
C GLU A 45 0.37 0.33 35.16
N ASN A 46 -0.63 0.96 34.52
CA ASN A 46 -1.91 0.34 34.20
C ASN A 46 -1.79 -0.88 33.26
N PHE A 47 -0.69 -0.98 32.50
CA PHE A 47 -0.43 -2.07 31.57
C PHE A 47 0.45 -3.19 32.14
N SER A 48 1.12 -2.98 33.27
CA SER A 48 2.21 -3.84 33.76
C SER A 48 1.79 -5.23 34.30
N ASN A 49 0.49 -5.49 34.45
CA ASN A 49 -0.06 -6.75 34.98
C ASN A 49 -0.49 -7.76 33.90
N VAL A 50 0.35 -8.04 32.90
CA VAL A 50 0.02 -8.99 31.82
C VAL A 50 0.32 -10.44 32.24
N LYS A 51 -0.72 -11.28 32.34
CA LYS A 51 -0.57 -12.74 32.51
C LYS A 51 -0.23 -13.42 31.17
N LEU A 52 0.39 -14.61 31.22
CA LEU A 52 0.77 -15.38 30.02
C LEU A 52 -0.42 -15.70 29.10
N GLU A 53 -1.59 -16.00 29.66
CA GLU A 53 -2.82 -16.23 28.89
C GLU A 53 -3.23 -14.97 28.10
N GLY A 54 -2.98 -13.78 28.68
CA GLY A 54 -3.19 -12.49 28.04
C GLY A 54 -2.30 -12.27 26.83
N VAL A 55 -1.06 -12.79 26.86
CA VAL A 55 -0.13 -12.71 25.71
C VAL A 55 -0.63 -13.55 24.54
N PHE A 56 -1.08 -14.78 24.78
CA PHE A 56 -1.63 -15.63 23.71
C PHE A 56 -2.90 -15.03 23.11
N PHE A 57 -3.80 -14.53 23.95
CA PHE A 57 -5.00 -13.85 23.50
C PHE A 57 -4.67 -12.60 22.67
N PHE A 58 -3.70 -11.79 23.13
CA PHE A 58 -3.22 -10.62 22.40
C PHE A 58 -2.70 -11.00 21.01
N ILE A 59 -1.85 -12.03 20.90
CA ILE A 59 -1.30 -12.48 19.61
C ILE A 59 -2.41 -12.89 18.64
N ILE A 60 -3.40 -13.67 19.10
CA ILE A 60 -4.50 -14.15 18.25
C ILE A 60 -5.37 -12.98 17.77
N VAL A 61 -5.78 -12.09 18.69
CA VAL A 61 -6.61 -10.93 18.36
C VAL A 61 -5.86 -9.97 17.45
N SER A 62 -4.60 -9.70 17.76
CA SER A 62 -3.72 -8.87 16.96
C SER A 62 -3.57 -9.41 15.54
N TYR A 63 -3.24 -10.69 15.36
CA TYR A 63 -3.12 -11.29 14.04
C TYR A 63 -4.43 -11.21 13.24
N THR A 64 -5.58 -11.44 13.90
CA THR A 64 -6.91 -11.36 13.27
C THR A 64 -7.25 -9.93 12.83
N ILE A 65 -7.06 -8.94 13.71
CA ILE A 65 -7.27 -7.52 13.38
C ILE A 65 -6.31 -7.07 12.26
N GLY A 66 -5.07 -7.56 12.30
CA GLY A 66 -4.06 -7.34 11.29
C GLY A 66 -4.53 -7.75 9.89
N HIS A 67 -5.09 -8.94 9.75
CA HIS A 67 -5.69 -9.42 8.49
C HIS A 67 -6.82 -8.51 8.01
N LEU A 68 -7.73 -8.13 8.90
CA LEU A 68 -8.85 -7.24 8.57
C LEU A 68 -8.38 -5.87 8.07
N ILE A 69 -7.41 -5.27 8.76
CA ILE A 69 -6.85 -3.96 8.37
C ILE A 69 -5.99 -4.07 7.11
N SER A 70 -5.29 -5.18 6.90
CA SER A 70 -4.59 -5.47 5.66
C SER A 70 -5.54 -5.57 4.48
N PHE A 71 -6.70 -6.21 4.64
CA PHE A 71 -7.72 -6.20 3.60
C PHE A 71 -8.35 -4.81 3.43
N ALA A 72 -8.74 -4.14 4.51
CA ALA A 72 -9.35 -2.80 4.44
C ALA A 72 -8.43 -1.79 3.74
N SER A 73 -7.13 -1.86 3.98
CA SER A 73 -6.15 -0.98 3.33
C SER A 73 -5.92 -1.28 1.85
N SER A 74 -6.35 -2.44 1.31
CA SER A 74 -6.17 -2.76 -0.12
C SER A 74 -7.32 -2.16 -0.92
N ILE A 75 -8.53 -2.27 -0.37
CA ILE A 75 -9.73 -1.65 -0.94
C ILE A 75 -9.78 -0.13 -0.71
N THR A 76 -8.95 0.42 0.18
CA THR A 76 -8.84 1.88 0.43
C THR A 76 -7.54 2.48 -0.11
N ILE A 77 -6.43 2.40 0.63
CA ILE A 77 -5.15 3.06 0.33
C ILE A 77 -4.61 2.65 -1.05
N GLU A 78 -4.54 1.36 -1.35
CA GLU A 78 -4.04 0.88 -2.63
C GLU A 78 -5.01 1.21 -3.77
N LYS A 79 -6.32 1.07 -3.54
CA LYS A 79 -7.32 1.48 -4.53
C LYS A 79 -7.21 2.97 -4.88
N TYR A 80 -7.06 3.83 -3.87
CA TYR A 80 -6.81 5.26 -4.04
C TYR A 80 -5.54 5.51 -4.85
N ALA A 81 -4.43 4.86 -4.49
CA ALA A 81 -3.16 4.97 -5.21
C ALA A 81 -3.28 4.59 -6.69
N ASN A 82 -3.88 3.44 -6.98
CA ASN A 82 -4.06 2.96 -8.35
C ASN A 82 -4.97 3.89 -9.17
N TRP A 83 -6.03 4.41 -8.56
CA TRP A 83 -6.87 5.41 -9.21
C TRP A 83 -6.17 6.74 -9.45
N ARG A 84 -5.30 7.18 -8.53
CA ARG A 84 -4.64 8.48 -8.60
C ARG A 84 -3.43 8.47 -9.53
N TYR A 85 -2.63 7.41 -9.45
CA TYR A 85 -1.29 7.32 -10.04
C TYR A 85 -1.14 6.21 -11.08
N SER A 86 -2.14 5.33 -11.26
CA SER A 86 -2.05 4.07 -11.99
C SER A 86 -1.21 3.00 -11.29
N TYR A 87 -1.24 1.79 -11.83
CA TYR A 87 -0.36 0.70 -11.42
C TYR A 87 1.11 1.02 -11.74
N PRO A 88 2.07 0.54 -10.95
CA PRO A 88 3.49 0.75 -11.22
C PRO A 88 3.95 0.22 -12.56
N SER A 89 3.39 -0.89 -13.03
CA SER A 89 3.65 -1.41 -14.37
C SER A 89 3.36 -0.39 -15.47
N LYS A 90 2.37 0.49 -15.26
CA LYS A 90 2.00 1.53 -16.22
C LYS A 90 2.89 2.75 -16.12
N TYR A 91 3.06 3.31 -14.91
CA TYR A 91 3.83 4.55 -14.78
C TYR A 91 5.35 4.34 -14.88
N LEU A 92 5.88 3.13 -14.67
CA LEU A 92 7.29 2.82 -14.94
C LEU A 92 7.60 2.89 -16.44
N LEU A 93 6.64 2.49 -17.27
CA LEU A 93 6.71 2.43 -18.73
C LEU A 93 6.07 3.65 -19.41
N GLU A 94 5.66 4.66 -18.66
CA GLU A 94 4.99 5.87 -19.17
C GLU A 94 3.71 5.60 -19.98
N ILE A 95 3.05 4.47 -19.75
CA ILE A 95 1.75 4.15 -20.33
C ILE A 95 0.71 5.18 -19.85
N GLU A 96 -0.11 5.67 -20.79
CA GLU A 96 -1.09 6.72 -20.54
C GLU A 96 -2.04 6.37 -19.37
N HIS A 97 -2.30 7.34 -18.50
CA HIS A 97 -3.23 7.21 -17.39
C HIS A 97 -4.27 8.33 -17.41
N LYS A 98 -5.54 7.95 -17.55
CA LYS A 98 -6.70 8.87 -17.63
C LYS A 98 -6.87 9.75 -16.38
N GLY A 99 -6.27 9.39 -15.24
CA GLY A 99 -6.35 10.17 -14.01
C GLY A 99 -7.52 9.76 -13.10
N TYR A 100 -7.58 10.37 -11.91
CA TYR A 100 -8.49 9.95 -10.85
C TYR A 100 -9.98 10.06 -11.24
N TRP A 101 -10.42 11.13 -11.90
CA TRP A 101 -11.84 11.26 -12.25
C TRP A 101 -12.18 10.67 -13.63
N LYS A 102 -11.34 10.91 -14.64
CA LYS A 102 -11.62 10.47 -16.02
C LYS A 102 -11.47 8.96 -16.22
N SER A 103 -10.82 8.24 -15.30
CA SER A 103 -10.79 6.77 -15.32
C SER A 103 -12.08 6.12 -14.85
N SER A 104 -13.07 6.89 -14.38
CA SER A 104 -14.33 6.32 -13.91
C SER A 104 -15.20 5.79 -15.04
N ARG A 105 -15.82 4.62 -14.80
CA ARG A 105 -16.62 3.91 -15.82
C ARG A 105 -18.12 4.18 -15.70
N ASN A 106 -18.60 4.44 -14.49
CA ASN A 106 -20.01 4.63 -14.20
C ASN A 106 -20.20 5.50 -12.94
N TRP A 107 -21.45 5.91 -12.68
CA TRP A 107 -21.79 6.76 -11.54
C TRP A 107 -21.44 6.12 -10.18
N LYS A 108 -21.55 4.79 -10.07
CA LYS A 108 -21.19 4.06 -8.84
C LYS A 108 -19.70 4.20 -8.52
N ASP A 109 -18.83 4.16 -9.53
CA ASP A 109 -17.39 4.39 -9.37
C ASP A 109 -17.08 5.82 -8.94
N VAL A 110 -17.82 6.81 -9.45
CA VAL A 110 -17.71 8.21 -8.99
C VAL A 110 -18.08 8.33 -7.51
N VAL A 111 -19.19 7.72 -7.08
CA VAL A 111 -19.60 7.71 -5.67
C VAL A 111 -18.52 7.06 -4.80
N TRP A 112 -17.98 5.91 -5.22
CA TRP A 112 -16.95 5.21 -4.44
C TRP A 112 -15.65 6.00 -4.31
N ARG A 113 -15.29 6.78 -5.35
CA ARG A 113 -14.16 7.72 -5.30
C ARG A 113 -14.38 8.87 -4.33
N ILE A 114 -15.59 9.43 -4.29
CA ILE A 114 -15.95 10.48 -3.31
C ILE A 114 -15.85 9.91 -1.88
N VAL A 115 -16.43 8.73 -1.65
CA VAL A 115 -16.32 8.01 -0.36
C VAL A 115 -14.86 7.79 0.00
N MET A 116 -14.01 7.41 -0.95
CA MET A 116 -12.59 7.22 -0.73
C MET A 116 -11.87 8.49 -0.28
N ILE A 117 -12.19 9.63 -0.89
CA ILE A 117 -11.63 10.93 -0.49
C ILE A 117 -12.01 11.27 0.94
N ILE A 118 -13.26 10.99 1.34
CA ILE A 118 -13.75 11.24 2.71
C ILE A 118 -13.04 10.33 3.71
N ILE A 119 -13.01 9.02 3.43
CA ILE A 119 -12.38 8.01 4.31
C ILE A 119 -10.89 8.29 4.49
N LEU A 120 -10.21 8.80 3.45
CA LEU A 120 -8.76 9.04 3.47
C LEU A 120 -8.39 10.52 3.62
N PHE A 121 -9.34 11.37 4.02
CA PHE A 121 -9.22 12.83 3.89
C PHE A 121 -7.87 13.41 4.35
N PRO A 122 -7.34 13.10 5.56
CA PRO A 122 -6.04 13.63 5.98
C PRO A 122 -4.90 13.28 5.02
N CYS A 123 -4.83 12.01 4.59
CA CYS A 123 -3.80 11.55 3.66
C CYS A 123 -3.97 12.18 2.28
N VAL A 124 -5.21 12.34 1.80
CA VAL A 124 -5.49 12.96 0.49
C VAL A 124 -5.09 14.43 0.48
N VAL A 125 -5.33 15.17 1.57
CA VAL A 125 -4.89 16.56 1.72
C VAL A 125 -3.37 16.66 1.62
N PHE A 126 -2.63 15.81 2.33
CA PHE A 126 -1.16 15.82 2.26
C PHE A 126 -0.63 15.34 0.91
N ASP A 127 -1.26 14.35 0.27
CA ASP A 127 -0.91 13.93 -1.09
C ASP A 127 -1.14 15.04 -2.12
N TRP A 128 -2.19 15.85 -1.93
CA TRP A 128 -2.42 17.02 -2.77
C TRP A 128 -1.35 18.11 -2.53
N ILE A 129 -1.09 18.49 -1.28
CA ILE A 129 -0.11 19.52 -0.93
C ILE A 129 1.32 19.08 -1.29
N PHE A 130 1.81 18.01 -0.68
CA PHE A 130 3.20 17.58 -0.84
C PHE A 130 3.41 16.84 -2.17
N GLY A 131 2.48 15.98 -2.55
CA GLY A 131 2.61 15.18 -3.77
C GLY A 131 2.46 16.02 -5.05
N GLN A 132 1.44 16.88 -5.13
CA GLN A 132 1.13 17.65 -6.35
C GLN A 132 1.78 19.02 -6.37
N ILE A 133 1.60 19.84 -5.32
CA ILE A 133 2.10 21.22 -5.30
C ILE A 133 3.62 21.23 -5.14
N LEU A 134 4.15 20.49 -4.16
CA LEU A 134 5.60 20.41 -3.91
C LEU A 134 6.32 19.36 -4.76
N GLY A 135 5.57 18.56 -5.53
CA GLY A 135 6.14 17.63 -6.52
C GLY A 135 6.79 16.37 -5.95
N PHE A 136 6.53 16.01 -4.68
CA PHE A 136 7.12 14.81 -4.05
C PHE A 136 6.70 13.50 -4.74
N LYS A 137 5.66 13.51 -5.58
CA LYS A 137 5.29 12.36 -6.43
C LYS A 137 6.43 11.85 -7.31
N ARG A 138 7.42 12.69 -7.63
CA ARG A 138 8.62 12.29 -8.40
C ARG A 138 9.45 11.22 -7.68
N PHE A 139 9.39 11.15 -6.35
CA PHE A 139 10.16 10.15 -5.58
C PHE A 139 9.63 8.72 -5.74
N TYR A 140 8.35 8.55 -6.10
CA TYR A 140 7.72 7.23 -6.20
C TYR A 140 7.04 6.95 -7.55
N LYS A 141 6.93 7.94 -8.45
CA LYS A 141 6.35 7.77 -9.80
C LYS A 141 7.37 7.95 -10.95
N LYS A 142 8.67 7.98 -10.66
CA LYS A 142 9.69 8.12 -11.71
C LYS A 142 9.70 6.90 -12.64
N SER A 143 9.57 7.13 -13.94
CA SER A 143 9.74 6.14 -15.00
C SER A 143 11.17 5.62 -15.07
N VAL A 144 11.36 4.50 -15.78
CA VAL A 144 12.71 4.04 -16.14
C VAL A 144 13.24 4.84 -17.33
N ASP A 145 14.52 4.71 -17.65
CA ASP A 145 15.11 5.31 -18.85
C ASP A 145 14.61 4.64 -20.14
N ASP A 146 14.71 5.34 -21.26
CA ASP A 146 14.09 4.91 -22.53
C ASP A 146 14.68 3.59 -23.04
N PHE A 147 15.99 3.37 -22.89
CA PHE A 147 16.63 2.10 -23.23
C PHE A 147 16.02 0.93 -22.45
N LEU A 148 15.84 1.12 -21.13
CA LEU A 148 15.24 0.08 -20.30
C LEU A 148 13.75 -0.13 -20.61
N LYS A 149 13.00 0.93 -20.98
CA LYS A 149 11.60 0.78 -21.44
C LYS A 149 11.53 -0.11 -22.67
N GLU A 150 12.32 0.20 -23.70
CA GLU A 150 12.35 -0.57 -24.96
C GLU A 150 12.72 -2.03 -24.73
N MET A 151 13.71 -2.28 -23.86
CA MET A 151 14.11 -3.64 -23.47
C MET A 151 12.98 -4.39 -22.74
N ILE A 152 12.30 -3.74 -21.79
CA ILE A 152 11.17 -4.35 -21.07
C ILE A 152 10.05 -4.68 -22.04
N GLU A 153 9.65 -3.75 -22.90
CA GLU A 153 8.56 -3.94 -23.86
C GLU A 153 8.85 -5.09 -24.82
N SER A 154 10.07 -5.11 -25.39
CA SER A 154 10.51 -6.18 -26.28
C SER A 154 10.47 -7.55 -25.59
N LYS A 155 11.03 -7.67 -24.38
CA LYS A 155 11.05 -8.94 -23.62
C LYS A 155 9.66 -9.35 -23.15
N ALA A 156 8.82 -8.40 -22.72
CA ALA A 156 7.44 -8.68 -22.32
C ALA A 156 6.63 -9.25 -23.50
N ASN A 157 6.73 -8.66 -24.69
CA ASN A 157 6.05 -9.15 -25.88
C ASN A 157 6.53 -10.56 -26.29
N ARG A 158 7.83 -10.81 -26.23
CA ARG A 158 8.38 -12.16 -26.50
C ARG A 158 7.90 -13.20 -25.50
N LEU A 159 7.82 -12.84 -24.21
CA LEU A 159 7.28 -13.72 -23.18
C LEU A 159 5.81 -14.05 -23.46
N LEU A 160 4.99 -13.06 -23.78
CA LEU A 160 3.57 -13.27 -24.10
C LEU A 160 3.39 -14.18 -25.33
N ASN A 161 4.18 -13.96 -26.38
CA ASN A 161 4.19 -14.82 -27.56
C ASN A 161 4.62 -16.25 -27.23
N LYS A 162 5.64 -16.42 -26.37
CA LYS A 162 6.11 -17.75 -25.91
C LYS A 162 5.04 -18.52 -25.12
N ILE A 163 4.21 -17.82 -24.35
CA ILE A 163 3.10 -18.40 -23.58
C ILE A 163 1.93 -18.81 -24.50
N GLY A 164 1.86 -18.28 -25.71
CA GLY A 164 0.85 -18.63 -26.71
C GLY A 164 -0.26 -17.58 -26.86
N LEU A 165 0.06 -16.29 -26.76
CA LEU A 165 -0.92 -15.21 -27.02
C LEU A 165 -1.52 -15.30 -28.43
N ASP A 166 -0.74 -15.77 -29.40
CA ASP A 166 -1.13 -16.08 -30.78
C ASP A 166 -2.15 -17.23 -30.89
N LYS A 167 -2.29 -18.05 -29.84
CA LYS A 167 -3.21 -19.20 -29.80
C LYS A 167 -4.54 -18.86 -29.14
N LEU A 168 -4.74 -17.63 -28.68
CA LEU A 168 -6.02 -17.18 -28.14
C LEU A 168 -7.05 -17.00 -29.28
N GLU A 169 -8.34 -17.12 -28.95
CA GLU A 169 -9.43 -17.03 -29.94
C GLU A 169 -9.48 -15.68 -30.69
N ASP A 170 -8.84 -14.62 -30.18
CA ASP A 170 -8.74 -13.30 -30.84
C ASP A 170 -7.44 -12.53 -30.43
N PRO A 171 -6.28 -12.83 -31.04
CA PRO A 171 -5.00 -12.21 -30.67
C PRO A 171 -4.98 -10.69 -30.95
N GLU A 172 -5.67 -10.24 -32.01
CA GLU A 172 -5.74 -8.84 -32.44
C GLU A 172 -6.33 -7.89 -31.38
N LYS A 173 -7.01 -8.43 -30.35
CA LYS A 173 -7.49 -7.65 -29.20
C LYS A 173 -6.35 -7.09 -28.35
N TYR A 174 -5.16 -7.64 -28.46
CA TYR A 174 -3.99 -7.28 -27.65
C TYR A 174 -2.95 -6.46 -28.43
N ASP A 175 -3.13 -6.30 -29.74
CA ASP A 175 -2.22 -5.56 -30.62
C ASP A 175 -2.38 -4.03 -30.49
N ASP A 176 -1.44 -3.30 -31.11
CA ASP A 176 -1.41 -1.83 -31.16
C ASP A 176 -1.54 -1.16 -29.78
N GLY A 177 -0.93 -1.77 -28.77
CA GLY A 177 -0.94 -1.26 -27.39
C GLY A 177 -2.25 -1.48 -26.63
N LYS A 178 -3.26 -2.13 -27.21
CA LYS A 178 -4.52 -2.49 -26.50
C LYS A 178 -4.27 -3.46 -25.35
N GLY A 179 -3.21 -4.27 -25.42
CA GLY A 179 -2.72 -5.09 -24.31
C GLY A 179 -2.47 -4.31 -23.01
N ASN A 180 -2.19 -3.00 -23.09
CA ASN A 180 -1.95 -2.14 -21.93
C ASN A 180 -3.18 -1.94 -21.05
N ASP A 181 -4.39 -2.23 -21.53
CA ASP A 181 -5.61 -2.17 -20.73
C ASP A 181 -5.83 -3.41 -19.86
N PHE A 182 -5.04 -4.47 -20.05
CA PHE A 182 -5.12 -5.73 -19.32
C PHE A 182 -4.04 -5.86 -18.23
N ASP A 183 -4.19 -6.85 -17.33
CA ASP A 183 -3.26 -7.12 -16.22
C ASP A 183 -2.05 -7.96 -16.67
N PHE A 184 -1.29 -7.46 -17.65
CA PHE A 184 -0.07 -8.11 -18.14
C PHE A 184 1.01 -8.24 -17.05
N HIS A 185 0.99 -7.32 -16.08
CA HIS A 185 1.95 -7.31 -14.97
C HIS A 185 1.88 -8.59 -14.14
N ARG A 186 0.68 -9.12 -13.89
CA ARG A 186 0.51 -10.37 -13.15
C ARG A 186 1.23 -11.53 -13.82
N ILE A 187 1.15 -11.64 -15.14
CA ILE A 187 1.85 -12.68 -15.92
C ILE A 187 3.36 -12.55 -15.71
N ILE A 188 3.90 -11.34 -15.89
CA ILE A 188 5.33 -11.06 -15.71
C ILE A 188 5.78 -11.38 -14.28
N SER A 189 5.04 -10.94 -13.26
CA SER A 189 5.38 -11.19 -11.86
C SER A 189 5.37 -12.67 -11.49
N HIS A 190 4.39 -13.44 -11.98
CA HIS A 190 4.35 -14.88 -11.76
C HIS A 190 5.52 -15.58 -12.45
N TYR A 191 5.77 -15.27 -13.72
CA TYR A 191 6.92 -15.82 -14.44
C TYR A 191 8.24 -15.49 -13.74
N ALA A 192 8.46 -14.23 -13.36
CA ALA A 192 9.67 -13.79 -12.69
C ALA A 192 9.86 -14.48 -11.33
N TYR A 193 8.79 -14.66 -10.56
CA TYR A 193 8.84 -15.35 -9.28
C TYR A 193 9.21 -16.83 -9.45
N GLU A 194 8.60 -17.54 -10.40
CA GLU A 194 8.86 -18.97 -10.62
C GLU A 194 10.27 -19.24 -11.16
N ASN A 195 10.75 -18.40 -12.08
CA ASN A 195 12.01 -18.62 -12.79
C ASN A 195 13.24 -18.02 -12.11
N SER A 196 13.08 -17.21 -11.06
CA SER A 196 14.19 -16.53 -10.40
C SER A 196 14.30 -16.79 -8.89
N LYS A 197 14.79 -17.99 -8.53
CA LYS A 197 14.99 -18.40 -7.12
C LYS A 197 15.82 -17.42 -6.30
N ARG A 198 16.84 -16.79 -6.90
CA ARG A 198 17.72 -15.83 -6.21
C ARG A 198 17.02 -14.50 -5.88
N HIS A 199 15.95 -14.15 -6.61
CA HIS A 199 15.21 -12.90 -6.43
C HIS A 199 13.88 -13.09 -5.69
N GLN A 200 13.39 -14.33 -5.52
CA GLN A 200 12.16 -14.65 -4.78
C GLN A 200 12.12 -14.05 -3.38
N GLU A 201 13.21 -14.15 -2.61
CA GLU A 201 13.29 -13.59 -1.26
C GLU A 201 13.14 -12.07 -1.27
N LYS A 202 13.86 -11.39 -2.16
CA LYS A 202 13.79 -9.94 -2.33
C LYS A 202 12.38 -9.49 -2.76
N MET A 203 11.76 -10.20 -3.70
CA MET A 203 10.37 -9.94 -4.11
C MET A 203 9.39 -10.13 -2.94
N SER A 204 9.52 -11.22 -2.19
CA SER A 204 8.68 -11.50 -1.01
C SER A 204 8.83 -10.42 0.07
N ASN A 205 10.05 -9.94 0.30
CA ASN A 205 10.34 -8.84 1.22
C ASN A 205 9.70 -7.53 0.76
N TYR A 206 9.73 -7.22 -0.55
CA TYR A 206 9.03 -6.05 -1.07
C TYR A 206 7.51 -6.17 -0.89
N VAL A 207 6.95 -7.38 -1.09
CA VAL A 207 5.52 -7.64 -0.85
C VAL A 207 5.13 -7.41 0.61
N ALA A 208 5.93 -7.92 1.54
CA ALA A 208 5.73 -7.70 2.97
C ALA A 208 5.82 -6.21 3.34
N LEU A 209 6.85 -5.51 2.85
CA LEU A 209 7.06 -4.11 3.20
C LEU A 209 5.98 -3.19 2.61
N TYR A 210 5.59 -3.37 1.34
CA TYR A 210 4.52 -2.52 0.78
C TYR A 210 3.19 -2.83 1.47
N GLY A 211 2.88 -4.09 1.79
CA GLY A 211 1.68 -4.48 2.53
C GLY A 211 1.63 -3.85 3.92
N PHE A 212 2.74 -3.95 4.66
CA PHE A 212 2.90 -3.32 5.97
C PHE A 212 2.70 -1.80 5.93
N LEU A 213 3.41 -1.10 5.04
CA LEU A 213 3.33 0.37 4.95
C LEU A 213 1.94 0.86 4.54
N ARG A 214 1.25 0.09 3.69
CA ARG A 214 -0.14 0.34 3.29
C ARG A 214 -1.09 0.25 4.50
N THR A 215 -0.91 -0.75 5.37
CA THR A 215 -1.68 -0.84 6.62
C THR A 215 -1.40 0.31 7.58
N LEU A 216 -0.12 0.64 7.79
CA LEU A 216 0.27 1.78 8.64
C LEU A 216 -0.35 3.09 8.17
N SER A 217 -0.35 3.32 6.85
CA SER A 217 -0.96 4.51 6.26
C SER A 217 -2.43 4.64 6.64
N LEU A 218 -3.19 3.53 6.56
CA LEU A 218 -4.60 3.50 6.97
C LEU A 218 -4.77 3.69 8.48
N ILE A 219 -3.97 3.03 9.31
CA ILE A 219 -4.06 3.14 10.78
C ILE A 219 -3.84 4.59 11.21
N PHE A 220 -2.75 5.22 10.75
CA PHE A 220 -2.47 6.63 11.06
C PHE A 220 -3.52 7.58 10.48
N ASN A 221 -4.11 7.24 9.33
CA ASN A 221 -5.19 8.02 8.75
C ASN A 221 -6.44 8.01 9.64
N ILE A 222 -6.88 6.83 10.06
CA ILE A 222 -8.04 6.66 10.96
C ILE A 222 -7.79 7.39 12.28
N LEU A 223 -6.58 7.26 12.84
CA LEU A 223 -6.18 7.99 14.04
C LEU A 223 -6.23 9.52 13.84
N ALA A 224 -5.73 10.03 12.71
CA ALA A 224 -5.79 11.45 12.38
C ALA A 224 -7.24 11.93 12.29
N ILE A 225 -8.14 11.16 11.67
CA ILE A 225 -9.58 11.47 11.60
C ILE A 225 -10.19 11.49 13.00
N TYR A 226 -9.96 10.45 13.80
CA TYR A 226 -10.48 10.36 15.17
C TYR A 226 -10.03 11.56 16.02
N PHE A 227 -8.73 11.86 16.04
CA PHE A 227 -8.21 13.00 16.80
C PHE A 227 -8.72 14.34 16.27
N SER A 228 -8.92 14.47 14.95
CA SER A 228 -9.50 15.68 14.36
C SER A 228 -10.95 15.89 14.81
N ILE A 229 -11.79 14.85 14.80
CA ILE A 229 -13.16 14.91 15.33
C ILE A 229 -13.14 15.25 16.82
N ARG A 230 -12.24 14.62 17.58
CA ARG A 230 -12.13 14.87 19.02
C ARG A 230 -11.77 16.32 19.34
N VAL A 231 -10.79 16.87 18.62
CA VAL A 231 -10.38 18.27 18.78
C VAL A 231 -11.48 19.22 18.33
N TYR A 232 -12.23 18.89 17.28
CA TYR A 232 -13.32 19.75 16.82
C TYR A 232 -14.53 19.76 17.77
N CYS A 233 -14.93 18.60 18.30
CA CYS A 233 -16.16 18.45 19.08
C CYS A 233 -15.98 18.63 20.60
N TYR A 234 -14.81 18.30 21.16
CA TYR A 234 -14.66 18.13 22.61
C TYR A 234 -13.45 18.84 23.24
N LEU A 235 -12.42 19.19 22.45
CA LEU A 235 -11.21 19.83 22.99
C LEU A 235 -11.05 21.24 22.41
N GLU A 236 -10.23 22.06 23.04
CA GLU A 236 -9.84 23.34 22.45
C GLU A 236 -8.78 23.14 21.37
N PHE A 237 -8.88 23.94 20.31
CA PHE A 237 -7.85 23.99 19.28
C PHE A 237 -6.64 24.78 19.80
N ASN A 238 -5.64 24.05 20.31
CA ASN A 238 -4.37 24.60 20.76
C ASN A 238 -3.20 24.05 19.92
N LEU A 239 -2.01 24.62 20.11
CA LEU A 239 -0.81 24.24 19.35
C LEU A 239 -0.46 22.75 19.49
N ILE A 240 -0.68 22.17 20.67
CA ILE A 240 -0.37 20.76 20.95
C ILE A 240 -1.30 19.84 20.16
N ASN A 241 -2.61 20.05 20.28
CA ASN A 241 -3.64 19.30 19.58
C ASN A 241 -3.50 19.41 18.06
N GLY A 242 -3.23 20.63 17.56
CA GLY A 242 -2.93 20.85 16.14
C GLY A 242 -1.67 20.13 15.67
N SER A 243 -0.61 20.13 16.49
CA SER A 243 0.64 19.41 16.18
C SER A 243 0.43 17.90 16.12
N ILE A 244 -0.37 17.33 17.03
CA ILE A 244 -0.69 15.88 17.01
C ILE A 244 -1.41 15.50 15.72
N ILE A 245 -2.44 16.27 15.32
CA ILE A 245 -3.16 16.03 14.06
C ILE A 245 -2.21 16.12 12.86
N PHE A 246 -1.35 17.14 12.85
CA PHE A 246 -0.37 17.33 11.79
C PHE A 246 0.62 16.15 11.71
N ILE A 247 1.14 15.69 12.85
CA ILE A 247 2.06 14.54 12.93
C ILE A 247 1.38 13.26 12.46
N LEU A 248 0.16 12.95 12.93
CA LEU A 248 -0.57 11.76 12.52
C LEU A 248 -0.87 11.76 11.02
N THR A 249 -1.27 12.92 10.50
CA THR A 249 -1.49 13.11 9.05
C THR A 249 -0.18 12.93 8.27
N GLY A 250 0.92 13.50 8.78
CA GLY A 250 2.25 13.34 8.23
C GLY A 250 2.72 11.90 8.20
N LEU A 251 2.55 11.15 9.30
CA LEU A 251 2.87 9.72 9.37
C LEU A 251 2.03 8.92 8.39
N SER A 252 0.74 9.19 8.28
CA SER A 252 -0.15 8.54 7.29
C SER A 252 0.36 8.74 5.86
N TYR A 253 0.74 9.97 5.50
CA TYR A 253 1.27 10.29 4.17
C TYR A 253 2.69 9.77 3.93
N LEU A 254 3.57 9.81 4.93
CA LEU A 254 4.92 9.22 4.83
C LEU A 254 4.83 7.71 4.59
N SER A 255 3.95 7.01 5.32
CA SER A 255 3.66 5.59 5.09
C SER A 255 3.07 5.36 3.70
N PHE A 256 2.19 6.23 3.21
CA PHE A 256 1.66 6.16 1.84
C PHE A 256 2.77 6.28 0.77
N MET A 257 3.66 7.27 0.89
CA MET A 257 4.79 7.43 -0.03
C MET A 257 5.73 6.23 0.00
N ALA A 258 6.02 5.71 1.20
CA ALA A 258 6.86 4.54 1.37
C ALA A 258 6.20 3.29 0.75
N PHE A 259 4.89 3.11 0.95
CA PHE A 259 4.11 2.08 0.25
C PHE A 259 4.27 2.19 -1.27
N MET A 260 4.04 3.38 -1.85
CA MET A 260 4.19 3.61 -3.29
C MET A 260 5.60 3.27 -3.79
N LYS A 261 6.63 3.64 -3.02
CA LYS A 261 8.04 3.32 -3.33
C LYS A 261 8.30 1.81 -3.37
N PHE A 262 7.83 1.05 -2.40
CA PHE A 262 8.04 -0.40 -2.38
C PHE A 262 7.16 -1.13 -3.39
N TYR A 263 5.95 -0.63 -3.64
CA TYR A 263 5.09 -1.15 -4.70
C TYR A 263 5.73 -0.99 -6.09
N ARG A 264 6.35 0.16 -6.34
CA ARG A 264 7.18 0.40 -7.53
C ARG A 264 8.37 -0.56 -7.60
N ARG A 265 9.11 -0.74 -6.50
CA ARG A 265 10.30 -1.62 -6.47
C ARG A 265 9.94 -3.08 -6.72
N TYR A 266 8.85 -3.56 -6.12
CA TYR A 266 8.33 -4.89 -6.38
C TYR A 266 8.07 -5.11 -7.88
N THR A 267 7.35 -4.17 -8.49
CA THR A 267 7.00 -4.24 -9.91
C THR A 267 8.24 -4.18 -10.79
N LEU A 268 9.14 -3.23 -10.51
CA LEU A 268 10.38 -3.05 -11.25
C LEU A 268 11.27 -4.29 -11.17
N GLU A 269 11.37 -4.95 -10.01
CA GLU A 269 12.15 -6.18 -9.88
C GLU A 269 11.64 -7.27 -10.83
N GLY A 270 10.32 -7.46 -10.92
CA GLY A 270 9.73 -8.40 -11.88
C GLY A 270 10.05 -8.04 -13.34
N LEU A 271 10.01 -6.75 -13.68
CA LEU A 271 10.37 -6.27 -15.01
C LEU A 271 11.88 -6.44 -15.29
N MET A 272 12.76 -6.29 -14.29
CA MET A 272 14.20 -6.50 -14.46
C MET A 272 14.54 -7.97 -14.67
N ILE A 273 13.85 -8.88 -14.00
CA ILE A 273 14.06 -10.33 -14.15
C ILE A 273 13.77 -10.77 -15.59
N ILE A 274 12.70 -10.27 -16.22
CA ILE A 274 12.42 -10.62 -17.62
C ILE A 274 13.44 -10.02 -18.59
N VAL A 275 14.00 -8.85 -18.29
CA VAL A 275 15.00 -8.21 -19.14
C VAL A 275 16.30 -9.01 -19.21
N ILE A 276 16.72 -9.54 -18.06
CA ILE A 276 17.97 -10.33 -17.96
C ILE A 276 17.79 -11.81 -18.29
N ASP A 277 16.56 -12.29 -18.48
CA ASP A 277 16.31 -13.68 -18.84
C ASP A 277 16.77 -13.93 -20.29
N GLU A 278 17.71 -14.85 -20.46
CA GLU A 278 18.26 -15.25 -21.75
C GLU A 278 17.27 -16.07 -22.58
N ASN A 279 16.25 -16.66 -21.94
CA ASN A 279 15.29 -17.56 -22.59
C ASN A 279 14.07 -16.84 -23.19
N ILE A 280 14.08 -15.50 -23.15
CA ILE A 280 13.07 -14.58 -23.71
C ILE A 280 13.79 -13.67 -24.70
#